data_AF-A0A2D6N5U3-F1
#
_entry.id   AF-A0A2D6N5U3-F1
#
_cell.length_a   1.000
_cell.length_b   1.000
_cell.length_c   1.000
_cell.angle_alpha   90.00
_cell.angle_beta   90.00
_cell.angle_gamma   90.00
#
_symmetry.space_group_name_H-M   'P 1'
#
loop_
_entity.id
_entity.type
_entity.pdbx_description
1 polymer ?
#
loop_
_entity_poly.entity_id
_entity_poly.type
_entity_poly.pdbx_seq_one_letter_code
_entity_poly.pdbx_strand_id
1 'polypeptide(L)' 'MAVQLVNAGDPATEDFPKGPVVGDLIPDFALQDQHGVLVDYRQARGRQAALILFHRSASW' A
#
# COMPACT_ATOMS: atom_id res chain seq x y z
N MET A 1 -19.64 8.08 -7.45
CA MET A 1 -18.54 8.02 -8.44
C MET A 1 -17.52 7.04 -7.89
N ALA A 2 -17.22 5.94 -8.58
CA ALA A 2 -16.21 4.99 -8.09
C ALA A 2 -14.81 5.59 -8.32
N VAL A 3 -13.96 5.57 -7.29
CA VAL A 3 -12.55 5.93 -7.43
C VAL A 3 -11.90 4.87 -8.32
N GLN A 4 -11.40 5.28 -9.49
CA GLN A 4 -10.61 4.39 -10.32
C GLN A 4 -9.27 4.15 -9.62
N LEU A 5 -9.03 2.90 -9.25
CA LEU A 5 -7.78 2.52 -8.61
C LEU A 5 -6.62 2.77 -9.59
N VAL A 6 -5.55 3.40 -9.11
CA VAL A 6 -4.33 3.68 -9.90
C VAL A 6 -3.66 2.42 -10.45
N ASN A 7 -3.97 1.28 -9.85
CA ASN A 7 -3.52 -0.06 -10.20
C ASN A 7 -4.66 -0.91 -10.81
N ALA A 8 -5.66 -0.29 -11.42
CA ALA A 8 -6.64 -0.98 -12.24
C ALA A 8 -5.99 -1.42 -13.57
N GLY A 9 -5.88 -2.73 -13.82
CA GLY A 9 -5.24 -3.29 -15.01
C GLY A 9 -4.85 -4.76 -14.84
N ASP A 10 -4.23 -5.35 -15.86
CA ASP A 10 -3.69 -6.71 -15.79
C ASP A 10 -2.29 -6.68 -15.12
N PRO A 11 -2.11 -7.31 -13.94
CA PRO A 11 -0.83 -7.34 -13.25
C PRO A 11 0.27 -8.13 -13.99
N ALA A 12 -0.06 -8.86 -15.04
CA ALA A 12 0.91 -9.58 -15.86
C ALA A 12 1.60 -8.69 -16.91
N THR A 13 1.13 -7.47 -17.16
CA THR A 13 1.74 -6.57 -18.14
C THR A 13 2.91 -5.78 -17.53
N GLU A 14 3.87 -5.38 -18.37
CA GLU A 14 5.05 -4.63 -17.91
C GLU A 14 4.69 -3.24 -17.38
N ASP A 15 3.64 -2.63 -17.94
CA ASP A 15 3.16 -1.29 -17.60
C ASP A 15 2.35 -1.27 -16.30
N PHE A 16 2.10 -2.42 -15.67
CA PHE A 16 1.35 -2.46 -14.42
C PHE A 16 2.12 -1.76 -13.29
N PRO A 17 1.55 -0.75 -12.62
CA PRO A 17 2.24 0.00 -11.59
C PRO A 17 2.50 -0.87 -10.36
N LYS A 18 3.79 -1.00 -10.00
CA LYS A 18 4.27 -1.86 -8.90
C LYS A 18 4.41 -1.13 -7.56
N GLY A 19 4.03 0.15 -7.52
CA GLY A 19 4.18 1.03 -6.38
C GLY A 19 5.28 2.09 -6.55
N PRO A 20 5.57 2.87 -5.49
CA PRO A 20 6.60 3.92 -5.52
C PRO A 20 8.00 3.36 -5.83
N VAL A 21 8.80 4.10 -6.61
CA VAL A 21 10.20 3.73 -6.92
C VAL A 21 11.17 4.32 -5.90
N VAL A 22 12.45 3.94 -5.98
CA VAL A 22 13.50 4.52 -5.11
C VAL A 22 13.58 6.03 -5.33
N GLY A 23 13.44 6.78 -4.25
CA GLY A 23 13.42 8.25 -4.27
C GLY A 23 12.01 8.84 -4.15
N ASP A 24 10.96 8.06 -4.46
CA ASP A 24 9.58 8.48 -4.28
C ASP A 24 9.19 8.50 -2.79
N LEU A 25 8.23 9.36 -2.48
CA LEU A 25 7.56 9.33 -1.19
C LEU A 25 6.50 8.24 -1.18
N ILE A 26 6.43 7.49 -0.08
CA ILE A 26 5.31 6.60 0.19
C ILE A 26 4.04 7.46 0.37
N PRO A 27 2.91 7.11 -0.29
CA PRO A 27 1.65 7.81 -0.12
C PRO A 27 1.14 7.79 1.31
N ASP A 28 0.30 8.76 1.66
CA ASP A 28 -0.39 8.77 2.93
C ASP A 28 -1.55 7.77 2.90
N PHE A 29 -1.62 6.93 3.93
CA PHE A 29 -2.71 5.99 4.10
C PHE A 29 -3.02 5.77 5.58
N ALA A 30 -4.28 5.43 5.83
CA ALA A 30 -4.73 4.92 7.11
C ALA A 30 -5.45 3.59 6.88
N LEU A 31 -5.03 2.54 7.59
CA LEU A 31 -5.58 1.19 7.47
C LEU A 31 -5.91 0.64 8.86
N GLN A 32 -6.83 -0.32 8.91
CA GLN A 32 -7.10 -1.04 10.15
C GLN A 32 -5.97 -2.04 10.43
N ASP A 33 -5.54 -2.10 11.68
CA ASP A 33 -4.67 -3.17 12.18
C ASP A 33 -5.47 -4.47 12.42
N GLN A 34 -4.79 -5.51 12.93
CA GLN A 34 -5.41 -6.81 13.22
C GLN A 34 -6.50 -6.78 14.30
N HIS A 35 -6.63 -5.69 15.05
CA HIS A 35 -7.65 -5.47 16.07
C HIS A 35 -8.76 -4.52 15.59
N GLY A 36 -8.72 -4.08 14.33
CA GLY A 36 -9.68 -3.13 13.76
C GLY A 36 -9.39 -1.67 14.11
N VAL A 37 -8.25 -1.37 14.74
CA VAL A 37 -7.87 0.00 15.09
C VAL A 37 -7.34 0.70 13.85
N LEU A 38 -7.88 1.88 13.54
CA LEU A 38 -7.40 2.68 12.43
C LEU A 38 -6.03 3.29 12.76
N VAL A 39 -5.03 2.98 11.94
CA VAL A 39 -3.65 3.46 12.09
C VAL A 39 -3.28 4.34 10.91
N ASP A 40 -2.88 5.58 11.19
CA ASP A 40 -2.26 6.47 10.21
C ASP A 40 -0.77 6.14 10.04
N TYR A 41 -0.36 5.84 8.81
CA TYR A 41 1.02 5.42 8.52
C TYR A 41 2.05 6.49 8.88
N ARG A 42 1.82 7.76 8.54
CA ARG A 42 2.80 8.82 8.79
C ARG A 42 3.05 8.99 10.29
N GLN A 43 1.97 8.96 11.08
CA GLN A 43 2.04 9.07 12.53
C GLN A 43 2.74 7.86 13.15
N ALA A 44 2.35 6.65 12.74
CA ALA A 44 2.94 5.41 13.26
C ALA A 44 4.43 5.26 12.93
N ARG A 45 4.83 5.62 11.70
CA ARG A 45 6.22 5.58 11.23
C ARG A 45 7.08 6.68 11.87
N GLY A 46 6.51 7.87 12.08
CA GLY A 46 7.20 9.02 12.64
C GLY A 46 8.52 9.33 11.90
N ARG A 47 9.65 9.29 12.62
CA ARG A 47 10.99 9.54 12.08
C ARG A 47 11.79 8.27 11.78
N GLN A 48 11.20 7.09 11.91
CA GLN A 48 11.90 5.81 11.83
C GLN A 48 11.88 5.23 10.40
N ALA A 49 12.70 4.22 10.14
CA ALA A 49 12.54 3.40 8.93
C ALA A 49 11.30 2.50 9.09
N ALA A 50 10.66 2.14 7.98
CA ALA A 50 9.51 1.24 7.97
C ALA A 50 9.64 0.23 6.83
N LEU A 51 9.08 -0.97 7.03
CA LEU A 51 8.91 -1.99 6.01
C LEU A 51 7.42 -2.09 5.68
N ILE A 52 7.08 -2.03 4.39
CA ILE A 52 5.72 -2.23 3.90
C ILE A 52 5.70 -3.55 3.14
N LEU A 53 4.87 -4.49 3.59
CA LEU A 53 4.70 -5.81 2.99
C LEU A 53 3.27 -5.94 2.48
N PHE A 54 3.12 -6.06 1.16
CA PHE A 54 1.86 -6.49 0.56
C PHE A 54 1.88 -8.02 0.48
N HIS A 55 0.91 -8.66 1.10
CA HIS A 55 0.71 -10.09 0.97
C HIS A 55 -0.75 -10.37 0.60
N ARG A 56 -0.97 -11.49 -0.08
CA ARG A 56 -2.30 -12.06 -0.26
C ARG A 56 -2.31 -13.44 0.37
N SER A 57 -3.42 -13.77 1.03
CA SER A 57 -3.67 -15.14 1.44
C SER A 57 -3.65 -16.04 0.18
N ALA A 58 -2.92 -17.15 0.25
CA ALA A 58 -3.10 -18.24 -0.68
C ALA A 58 -4.02 -19.26 0.00
N SER A 59 -5.33 -19.09 -0.17
CA SER A 59 -6.22 -20.24 -0.04
C SER A 59 -6.03 -21.07 -1.30
N TRP A 60 -5.50 -22.27 -1.14
CA TRP A 60 -5.46 -23.30 -2.18
C TRP A 60 -6.78 -24.05 -2.21
#